data_AF-A0A4C1YRV0-F1
#
_entry.id   AF-A0A4C1YRV0-F1
#
_cell.length_a   1.000
_cell.length_b   1.000
_cell.length_c   1.000
_cell.angle_alpha   90.00
_cell.angle_beta   90.00
_cell.angle_gamma   90.00
#
_symmetry.space_group_name_H-M   'P 1'
#
loop_
_entity.id
_entity.type
_entity.pdbx_description
1 polymer ?
#
loop_
_entity_poly.entity_id
_entity_poly.type
_entity_poly.pdbx_seq_one_letter_code
_entity_poly.pdbx_strand_id
1 'polypeptide(L)'
;MCDPSKENLDTRSAASVLLPAICDFTFLSYSEFWNMILEEVNLTQKYLQTPEITLDMGLIKMKALQLFLVEERNTLVTKAIQFGTHKCREMGIDIEIRGRRKV
;
A
#
# COMPACT_ATOMS: atom_id res chain seq x y z
N MET A 1 -24.19 -10.63 -7.46
CA MET A 1 -23.61 -11.31 -8.64
C MET A 1 -23.77 -10.36 -9.83
N CYS A 2 -22.74 -10.17 -10.65
CA CYS A 2 -22.84 -9.36 -11.87
C CYS A 2 -23.77 -10.03 -12.89
N ASP A 3 -24.59 -9.23 -13.58
CA ASP A 3 -25.49 -9.69 -14.63
C ASP A 3 -24.69 -9.97 -15.92
N PRO A 4 -24.59 -11.23 -16.38
CA PRO A 4 -23.81 -11.59 -17.56
C PRO A 4 -24.33 -10.94 -18.85
N SER A 5 -25.60 -10.49 -18.87
CA SER A 5 -26.19 -9.82 -20.03
C SER A 5 -25.73 -8.35 -20.18
N LYS A 6 -25.03 -7.81 -19.18
CA LYS A 6 -24.49 -6.44 -19.18
C LYS A 6 -22.99 -6.37 -19.41
N GLU A 7 -22.30 -7.50 -19.44
CA GLU A 7 -20.88 -7.56 -19.75
C GLU A 7 -20.68 -7.35 -21.26
N ASN A 8 -20.15 -6.19 -21.63
CA ASN A 8 -19.79 -5.92 -23.02
C ASN A 8 -18.31 -6.25 -23.28
N LEU A 9 -17.96 -6.38 -24.55
CA LEU A 9 -16.63 -6.80 -24.98
C LEU A 9 -15.50 -5.91 -24.42
N ASP A 10 -15.79 -4.61 -24.26
CA ASP A 10 -14.86 -3.61 -23.73
C ASP A 10 -14.59 -3.84 -22.23
N THR A 11 -15.63 -4.05 -21.43
CA THR A 11 -15.49 -4.33 -19.99
C THR A 11 -14.74 -5.63 -19.74
N ARG A 12 -14.99 -6.66 -20.54
CA ARG A 12 -14.27 -7.94 -20.47
C ARG A 12 -12.80 -7.77 -20.84
N SER A 13 -12.51 -7.02 -21.89
CA SER A 13 -11.13 -6.74 -22.31
C SER A 13 -10.37 -5.95 -21.24
N ALA A 14 -10.98 -4.89 -20.70
CA ALA A 14 -10.38 -4.12 -19.61
C ALA A 14 -10.13 -4.99 -18.36
N ALA A 15 -11.09 -5.84 -17.97
CA ALA A 15 -10.92 -6.76 -16.84
C ALA A 15 -9.80 -7.78 -17.08
N SER A 16 -9.66 -8.29 -18.30
CA SER A 16 -8.58 -9.24 -18.65
C SER A 16 -7.18 -8.64 -18.53
N VAL A 17 -7.05 -7.32 -18.70
CA VAL A 17 -5.79 -6.58 -18.51
C VAL A 17 -5.59 -6.20 -17.04
N LEU A 18 -6.66 -5.76 -16.38
CA LEU A 18 -6.59 -5.26 -15.01
C LEU A 18 -6.32 -6.38 -14.00
N LEU A 19 -6.98 -7.53 -14.16
CA LEU A 19 -6.92 -8.62 -13.19
C LEU A 19 -5.47 -9.09 -12.93
N PRO A 20 -4.64 -9.38 -13.95
CA PRO A 20 -3.23 -9.72 -13.72
C PRO A 20 -2.43 -8.60 -13.05
N ALA A 21 -2.72 -7.33 -13.37
CA ALA A 21 -2.00 -6.18 -12.83
C ALA A 21 -2.31 -5.92 -11.34
N ILE A 22 -3.52 -6.24 -10.89
CA ILE A 22 -3.89 -6.12 -9.46
C ILE A 22 -3.59 -7.40 -8.67
N CYS A 23 -3.47 -8.53 -9.36
CA CYS A 23 -3.08 -9.82 -8.79
C CYS A 23 -1.61 -10.12 -9.05
N ASP A 24 -0.75 -9.12 -8.89
CA ASP A 24 0.69 -9.28 -8.92
C ASP A 24 1.34 -8.93 -7.56
N PHE A 25 2.52 -9.48 -7.31
CA PHE A 25 3.28 -9.24 -6.09
C PHE A 25 3.59 -7.76 -5.84
N THR A 26 3.84 -7.01 -6.91
CA THR A 26 4.24 -5.61 -6.86
C THR A 26 3.08 -4.76 -6.36
N PHE A 27 1.90 -4.93 -6.94
CA PHE A 27 0.66 -4.27 -6.59
C PHE A 27 0.28 -4.58 -5.14
N LEU A 28 0.29 -5.85 -4.74
CA LEU A 28 -0.05 -6.25 -3.37
C LEU A 28 0.91 -5.67 -2.34
N SER A 29 2.22 -5.66 -2.64
CA SER A 29 3.22 -5.05 -1.77
C SER A 29 3.05 -3.53 -1.68
N TYR A 30 2.84 -2.85 -2.81
CA TYR A 30 2.60 -1.40 -2.80
C TYR A 30 1.29 -1.02 -2.12
N SER A 31 0.24 -1.84 -2.25
CA SER A 31 -1.03 -1.63 -1.57
C SER A 31 -0.81 -1.56 -0.05
N GLU A 32 -0.06 -2.50 0.52
CA GLU A 32 0.24 -2.49 1.96
C GLU A 32 1.17 -1.35 2.35
N PHE A 33 2.19 -1.07 1.53
CA PHE A 33 3.09 0.06 1.75
C PHE A 33 2.33 1.39 1.85
N TRP A 34 1.44 1.66 0.89
CA TRP A 34 0.61 2.86 0.89
C TRP A 34 -0.43 2.85 1.99
N ASN A 35 -1.01 1.71 2.33
CA ASN A 35 -1.94 1.59 3.44
C ASN A 35 -1.31 2.08 4.75
N MET A 36 -0.12 1.57 5.11
CA MET A 36 0.60 2.00 6.32
C MET A 36 0.94 3.50 6.32
N ILE A 37 1.39 4.04 5.17
CA ILE A 37 1.72 5.46 5.06
C ILE A 37 0.48 6.34 5.19
N LEU A 38 -0.58 6.01 4.46
CA LEU A 38 -1.82 6.78 4.47
C LEU A 38 -2.50 6.74 5.83
N GLU A 39 -2.41 5.62 6.55
CA GLU A 39 -2.89 5.52 7.92
C GLU A 39 -2.18 6.52 8.84
N GLU A 40 -0.85 6.54 8.87
CA GLU A 40 -0.09 7.46 9.73
C GLU A 40 -0.29 8.94 9.34
N VAL A 41 -0.38 9.22 8.03
CA VAL A 41 -0.69 10.56 7.51
C VAL A 41 -2.09 10.99 7.96
N ASN A 42 -3.09 10.12 7.83
CA ASN A 42 -4.46 10.40 8.24
C ASN A 42 -4.57 10.63 9.76
N LEU A 43 -3.88 9.81 10.57
CA LEU A 43 -3.80 9.99 12.02
C LEU A 43 -3.16 11.34 12.37
N THR A 44 -2.07 11.70 11.69
CA THR A 44 -1.41 13.00 11.86
C THR A 44 -2.33 14.15 11.48
N GLN A 45 -2.99 14.07 10.33
CA GLN A 45 -3.94 15.08 9.88
C GLN A 45 -5.07 15.29 10.89
N LYS A 46 -5.70 14.19 11.34
CA LYS A 46 -6.78 14.25 12.34
C LYS A 46 -6.31 14.89 13.64
N TYR A 47 -5.12 14.51 14.11
CA TYR A 47 -4.53 15.08 15.33
C TYR A 47 -4.34 16.60 15.18
N LEU A 48 -3.78 17.05 14.05
CA LEU A 48 -3.55 18.47 13.76
C LEU A 48 -4.84 19.30 13.63
N GLN A 49 -5.97 18.65 13.40
CA GLN A 49 -7.28 19.30 13.28
C GLN A 49 -8.07 19.29 14.61
N THR A 50 -7.46 18.86 15.72
CA THR A 50 -8.10 18.86 17.04
C THR A 50 -8.20 20.30 17.57
N PRO A 51 -9.37 20.76 18.07
CA PRO A 51 -9.56 22.16 18.47
C PRO A 51 -8.60 22.68 19.54
N GLU A 52 -8.15 21.80 20.44
CA GLU A 52 -7.30 22.15 21.58
C GLU A 52 -5.79 21.99 21.30
N ILE A 53 -5.38 21.79 20.04
CA ILE A 53 -3.97 21.56 19.73
C ILE A 53 -3.15 22.86 19.82
N THR A 54 -2.05 22.80 20.57
CA THR A 54 -1.06 23.89 20.57
C THR A 54 -0.08 23.73 19.43
N LEU A 55 0.61 24.82 19.07
CA LEU A 55 1.66 24.78 18.05
C LEU A 55 2.77 23.77 18.39
N ASP A 56 3.18 23.70 19.67
CA ASP A 56 4.22 22.77 20.12
C ASP A 56 3.78 21.30 19.96
N MET A 57 2.53 20.98 20.31
CA MET A 57 1.96 19.65 20.10
C MET A 57 1.90 19.29 18.62
N GLY A 58 1.49 20.25 17.77
CA GLY A 58 1.48 20.07 16.32
C GLY A 58 2.88 19.81 15.76
N LEU A 59 3.88 20.57 16.22
CA LEU A 59 5.28 20.37 15.83
C LEU A 59 5.81 18.99 16.23
N ILE A 60 5.48 18.53 17.45
CA ILE A 60 5.84 17.18 17.91
C ILE A 60 5.22 16.13 16.99
N LYS A 61 3.93 16.23 16.67
CA LYS A 61 3.27 15.25 15.78
C LYS A 61 3.86 15.27 14.37
N MET A 62 4.19 16.44 13.82
CA MET A 62 4.84 16.54 12.51
C MET A 62 6.24 15.92 12.50
N LYS A 63 7.03 16.12 13.57
CA LYS A 63 8.33 15.45 13.72
C LYS A 63 8.19 13.94 13.83
N ALA A 64 7.17 13.45 14.54
CA ALA A 64 6.88 12.02 14.63
C ALA A 64 6.53 11.42 13.26
N LEU A 65 5.71 12.12 12.45
CA LEU A 65 5.41 11.70 11.08
C LEU A 65 6.68 11.68 10.20
N GLN A 66 7.55 12.69 10.32
CA GLN A 66 8.83 12.72 9.61
C GLN A 66 9.72 11.51 9.99
N LEU A 67 9.83 11.21 11.29
CA LEU A 67 10.59 10.07 11.80
C LEU A 67 10.08 8.77 11.18
N PHE A 68 8.76 8.56 11.20
CA PHE A 68 8.12 7.40 10.59
C PHE A 68 8.39 7.29 9.08
N LEU A 69 8.30 8.39 8.32
CA LEU A 69 8.49 8.34 6.87
C LEU A 69 9.97 8.14 6.46
N VAL A 70 10.90 8.67 7.25
CA VAL A 70 12.33 8.68 6.91
C VAL A 70 13.08 7.53 7.56
N GLU A 71 12.95 7.36 8.88
CA GLU A 71 13.73 6.39 9.65
C GLU A 71 13.13 4.99 9.58
N GLU A 72 11.80 4.88 9.62
CA GLU A 72 11.11 3.57 9.55
C GLU A 72 10.91 3.08 8.10
N ARG A 73 11.42 3.79 7.10
CA ARG A 73 11.26 3.44 5.67
C ARG A 73 11.65 1.99 5.37
N ASN A 74 12.79 1.53 5.91
CA ASN A 74 13.25 0.16 5.66
C ASN A 74 12.33 -0.88 6.33
N THR A 75 11.82 -0.57 7.52
CA THR A 75 10.81 -1.38 8.23
C THR A 75 9.53 -1.46 7.41
N LEU A 76 9.02 -0.34 6.89
CA LEU A 76 7.82 -0.27 6.06
C LEU A 76 7.96 -1.09 4.79
N VAL A 77 9.08 -0.96 4.07
CA VAL A 77 9.36 -1.76 2.86
C VAL A 77 9.43 -3.24 3.20
N THR A 78 10.08 -3.61 4.30
CA THR A 78 10.18 -5.02 4.73
C THR A 78 8.81 -5.61 5.04
N LYS A 79 7.97 -4.88 5.78
CA LYS A 79 6.60 -5.30 6.09
C LYS A 79 5.74 -5.45 4.84
N ALA A 80 5.82 -4.49 3.92
CA ALA A 80 5.10 -4.52 2.65
C ALA A 80 5.48 -5.76 1.80
N ILE A 81 6.78 -6.07 1.70
CA ILE A 81 7.28 -7.26 1.00
C ILE A 81 6.79 -8.54 1.67
N GLN A 82 6.81 -8.61 3.01
CA GLN A 82 6.32 -9.76 3.76
C GLN A 82 4.82 -9.98 3.53
N PHE A 83 4.03 -8.90 3.57
CA PHE A 83 2.61 -8.93 3.27
C PHE A 83 2.34 -9.42 1.84
N GLY A 84 2.98 -8.80 0.83
CA GLY A 84 2.83 -9.20 -0.56
C GLY A 84 3.22 -10.66 -0.79
N THR A 85 4.31 -11.11 -0.16
CA THR A 85 4.77 -12.50 -0.25
C THR A 85 3.73 -13.46 0.33
N HIS A 86 3.19 -13.13 1.49
CA HIS A 86 2.18 -13.94 2.15
C HIS A 86 0.89 -13.99 1.32
N LYS A 87 0.40 -12.85 0.84
CA LYS A 87 -0.82 -12.76 0.04
C LYS A 87 -0.71 -13.47 -1.30
N CYS A 88 0.42 -13.35 -2.00
CA CYS A 88 0.65 -14.12 -3.23
C CYS A 88 0.58 -15.63 -2.97
N ARG A 89 1.15 -16.12 -1.87
CA ARG A 89 1.05 -17.55 -1.50
C ARG A 89 -0.39 -17.98 -1.22
N GLU A 90 -1.16 -17.17 -0.50
CA GLU A 90 -2.58 -17.45 -0.23
C GLU A 90 -3.42 -17.48 -1.52
N MET A 91 -3.07 -16.62 -2.50
CA MET A 91 -3.79 -16.48 -3.76
C MET A 91 -3.27 -17.42 -4.87
N GLY A 92 -2.21 -18.19 -4.61
CA GLY A 92 -1.57 -19.04 -5.64
C GLY A 92 -0.89 -18.25 -6.77
N ILE A 93 -0.44 -17.03 -6.49
CA ILE A 93 0.29 -16.17 -7.43
C ILE A 93 1.78 -16.49 -7.34
N ASP A 94 2.40 -16.82 -8.47
CA ASP A 94 3.85 -17.03 -8.56
C ASP A 94 4.62 -15.72 -8.35
N ILE A 95 5.62 -15.76 -7.47
CA ILE A 95 6.49 -14.62 -7.19
C ILE A 95 7.82 -14.84 -7.91
N GLU A 96 8.04 -14.12 -9.02
CA GLU A 96 9.37 -14.00 -9.60
C GLU A 96 10.22 -13.05 -8.75
N ILE A 97 10.95 -13.58 -7.77
CA ILE A 97 11.96 -12.80 -7.05
C ILE A 97 13.14 -12.57 -8.00
N ARG A 98 13.13 -11.43 -8.70
CA ARG A 98 14.29 -10.98 -9.47
C ARG A 98 15.39 -10.58 -8.48
N GLY A 99 16.26 -11.53 -8.17
CA GLY A 99 17.43 -11.29 -7.33
C GLY A 99 18.25 -10.12 -7.89
N ARG A 100 18.61 -9.16 -7.04
CA ARG A 100 19.59 -8.13 -7.39
C ARG A 100 20.85 -8.85 -7.88
N ARG A 101 21.21 -8.70 -9.16
CA ARG A 101 22.59 -8.96 -9.59
C ARG A 101 23.47 -8.04 -8.74
N LYS A 102 24.36 -8.62 -7.92
CA LYS A 102 25.47 -7.87 -7.34
C LYS A 102 26.23 -7.27 -8.52
N VAL A 103 26.23 -5.94 -8.62
CA VAL A 103 27.13 -5.19 -9.50
C VAL A 103 28.42 -4.96 -8.72
#